data_AF-A0A3D5VSY0-F1
#
_entry.id   AF-A0A3D5VSY0-F1
#
_cell.length_a   1.000
_cell.length_b   1.000
_cell.length_c   1.000
_cell.angle_alpha   90.00
_cell.angle_beta   90.00
_cell.angle_gamma   90.00
#
_symmetry.space_group_name_H-M   'P 1'
#
loop_
_entity.id
_entity.type
_entity.pdbx_description
1 polymer ?
#
loop_
_entity_poly.entity_id
_entity_poly.type
_entity_poly.pdbx_seq_one_letter_code
_entity_poly.pdbx_strand_id
1 'polypeptide(L)'
;MSMPLSINVIIAAATEDAFAELKNIEGLQGTGISPRYWLAAIKQPTSDKVSTFDKAAHYRVGYWIALDEAAFSSCKDVFNQLSTQKGYSRGFYDSHLPNPVVLAHDAKELQEIVNYVLEAFCATS
;
A
#
# COMPACT_ATOMS: atom_id res chain seq x y z
N MET A 1 -3.08 3.85 -27.42
CA MET A 1 -3.18 2.85 -26.34
C MET A 1 -2.79 3.57 -25.06
N SER A 2 -3.74 3.78 -24.14
CA SER A 2 -3.49 4.54 -22.91
C SER A 2 -2.67 3.67 -21.97
N MET A 3 -1.53 4.17 -21.49
CA MET A 3 -0.77 3.49 -20.45
C MET A 3 -1.65 3.28 -19.20
N PRO A 4 -1.49 2.17 -18.48
CA PRO A 4 -2.17 1.96 -17.21
C PRO A 4 -1.67 3.00 -16.21
N LEU A 5 -2.60 3.55 -15.43
CA LEU A 5 -2.24 4.43 -14.32
C LEU A 5 -1.50 3.62 -13.26
N SER A 6 -0.33 4.09 -12.86
CA SER A 6 0.43 3.48 -11.75
C SER A 6 -0.44 3.43 -10.49
N ILE A 7 -0.58 2.25 -9.89
CA ILE A 7 -1.20 2.12 -8.57
C ILE A 7 -0.23 2.60 -7.50
N ASN A 8 -0.68 3.46 -6.59
CA ASN A 8 0.07 3.81 -5.39
C ASN A 8 -0.38 2.90 -4.25
N VAL A 9 0.58 2.32 -3.55
CA VAL A 9 0.40 1.35 -2.48
C VAL A 9 1.06 1.91 -1.23
N ILE A 10 0.34 1.98 -0.12
CA ILE A 10 0.93 2.31 1.18
C ILE A 10 1.19 1.02 1.94
N ILE A 11 2.40 0.85 2.45
CA ILE A 11 2.73 -0.14 3.47
C ILE A 11 2.79 0.61 4.80
N ALA A 12 1.82 0.32 5.67
CA ALA A 12 1.64 0.99 6.93
C ALA A 12 2.04 0.10 8.11
N ALA A 13 2.67 0.70 9.11
CA ALA A 13 2.99 0.04 10.37
C ALA A 13 2.83 1.02 11.55
N ALA A 14 2.66 0.49 12.75
CA ALA A 14 2.61 1.27 13.98
C ALA A 14 3.93 2.00 14.25
N THR A 15 5.06 1.34 13.97
CA THR A 15 6.42 1.83 14.22
C THR A 15 7.33 1.62 13.01
N GLU A 16 8.44 2.36 12.98
CA GLU A 16 9.45 2.22 11.93
C GLU A 16 10.16 0.85 11.96
N ASP A 17 10.34 0.26 13.15
CA ASP A 17 11.04 -1.02 13.32
C ASP A 17 10.37 -2.18 12.56
N ALA A 18 9.05 -2.13 12.41
CA ALA A 18 8.29 -3.12 11.64
C ALA A 18 8.71 -3.17 10.16
N PHE A 19 9.34 -2.11 9.65
CA PHE A 19 9.84 -2.07 8.27
C PHE A 19 11.20 -2.73 8.08
N ALA A 20 11.87 -3.20 9.15
CA ALA A 20 13.16 -3.85 9.04
C ALA A 20 13.10 -5.10 8.14
N GLU A 21 11.99 -5.83 8.20
CA GLU A 21 11.75 -7.07 7.43
C GLU A 21 11.49 -6.81 5.94
N LEU A 22 11.07 -5.59 5.57
CA LEU A 22 10.79 -5.22 4.18
C LEU A 22 12.01 -5.26 3.26
N LYS A 23 13.22 -5.15 3.81
CA LYS A 23 14.46 -5.18 3.02
C LYS A 23 14.65 -6.47 2.24
N ASN A 24 13.99 -7.55 2.68
CA ASN A 24 14.11 -8.88 2.08
C ASN A 24 12.96 -9.21 1.12
N ILE A 25 11.99 -8.31 0.96
CA ILE A 25 10.82 -8.54 0.10
C ILE A 25 11.17 -8.15 -1.33
N GLU A 26 11.10 -9.12 -2.23
CA GLU A 26 11.32 -8.92 -3.66
C GLU A 26 10.14 -8.16 -4.27
N GLY A 27 10.41 -7.27 -5.23
CA GLY A 27 9.38 -6.48 -5.91
C GLY A 27 9.10 -5.10 -5.30
N LEU A 28 9.48 -4.85 -4.04
CA LEU A 28 9.40 -3.51 -3.44
C LEU A 28 10.44 -2.52 -4.00
N GLN A 29 11.55 -3.03 -4.54
CA GLN A 29 12.68 -2.23 -5.05
C GLN A 29 12.78 -2.22 -6.60
N GLY A 30 11.73 -2.64 -7.30
CA GLY A 30 11.77 -2.73 -8.77
C GLY A 30 11.96 -1.37 -9.45
N THR A 31 13.11 -1.17 -10.11
CA THR A 31 13.35 -0.04 -11.00
C THR A 31 12.57 -0.25 -12.31
N GLY A 32 11.44 0.45 -12.51
CA GLY A 32 10.65 0.34 -13.74
C GLY A 32 9.21 0.89 -13.66
N ILE A 33 8.34 0.38 -14.55
CA ILE A 33 6.88 0.57 -14.52
C ILE A 33 6.35 -0.44 -13.50
N SER A 34 6.26 -0.04 -12.23
CA SER A 34 5.84 -0.89 -11.10
C SER A 34 4.84 -0.14 -10.22
N PRO A 35 4.08 -0.86 -9.37
CA PRO A 35 3.34 -0.26 -8.27
C PRO A 35 4.26 0.66 -7.45
N ARG A 36 3.76 1.83 -7.09
CA ARG A 36 4.52 2.79 -6.28
C ARG A 36 4.27 2.53 -4.82
N TYR A 37 5.25 1.95 -4.14
CA TYR A 37 5.17 1.68 -2.71
C TYR A 37 5.65 2.87 -1.89
N TRP A 38 4.87 3.24 -0.87
CA TRP A 38 5.22 4.23 0.15
C TRP A 38 5.20 3.59 1.53
N LEU A 39 6.22 3.87 2.33
CA LEU A 39 6.29 3.41 3.72
C LEU A 39 5.72 4.48 4.65
N ALA A 40 4.78 4.09 5.49
CA ALA A 40 4.08 5.01 6.37
C ALA A 40 3.99 4.49 7.81
N ALA A 41 4.63 5.17 8.75
CA ALA A 41 4.50 4.86 10.17
C ALA A 41 3.39 5.68 10.83
N ILE A 42 2.55 5.05 11.66
CA ILE A 42 1.57 5.77 12.50
C ILE A 42 2.31 6.67 13.50
N LYS A 43 3.25 6.09 14.25
CA LYS A 43 4.11 6.88 15.13
C LYS A 43 5.12 7.65 14.30
N GLN A 44 5.47 8.85 14.77
CA GLN A 44 6.42 9.71 14.08
C GLN A 44 7.75 8.96 13.84
N PRO A 45 8.13 8.71 12.57
CA PRO A 45 9.35 8.00 12.26
C PRO A 45 10.57 8.88 12.55
N THR A 46 11.71 8.22 12.76
CA THR A 46 12.98 8.91 13.02
C THR A 46 13.77 9.11 11.72
N SER A 47 13.50 8.29 10.71
CA SER A 47 14.14 8.32 9.40
C SER A 47 13.33 9.09 8.35
N ASP A 48 14.04 9.79 7.47
CA ASP A 48 13.46 10.47 6.30
C ASP A 48 12.93 9.50 5.23
N LYS A 49 13.25 8.20 5.35
CA LYS A 49 12.80 7.16 4.40
C LYS A 49 11.36 6.72 4.64
N VAL A 50 10.79 7.03 5.81
CA VAL A 50 9.44 6.63 6.21
C VAL A 50 8.62 7.89 6.43
N SER A 51 7.45 7.96 5.79
CA SER A 51 6.54 9.08 5.99
C SER A 51 5.69 8.87 7.24
N THR A 52 5.27 9.94 7.90
CA THR A 52 4.18 9.85 8.89
C THR A 52 2.89 9.51 8.16
N PHE A 53 2.10 8.60 8.72
CA PHE A 53 0.86 8.10 8.11
C PHE A 53 -0.07 9.24 7.68
N ASP A 54 -0.33 10.21 8.56
CA ASP A 54 -1.21 11.37 8.28
C ASP A 54 -0.74 12.28 7.14
N LYS A 55 0.56 12.23 6.79
CA LYS A 55 1.15 13.02 5.71
C LYS A 55 1.20 12.27 4.39
N ALA A 56 0.86 10.98 4.38
CA ALA A 56 0.84 10.20 3.16
C ALA A 56 -0.29 10.71 2.26
N ALA A 57 -0.05 10.73 0.94
CA ALA A 57 -1.03 11.26 -0.02
C ALA A 57 -2.16 10.24 -0.29
N HIS A 58 -2.97 9.96 0.73
CA HIS A 58 -3.99 8.89 0.74
C HIS A 58 -5.00 8.98 -0.43
N TYR A 59 -5.28 10.18 -0.93
CA TYR A 59 -6.20 10.41 -2.05
C TYR A 59 -5.72 9.84 -3.39
N ARG A 60 -4.44 9.45 -3.51
CA ARG A 60 -3.88 8.80 -4.72
C ARG A 60 -3.65 7.31 -4.54
N VAL A 61 -3.95 6.78 -3.37
CA VAL A 61 -3.62 5.40 -2.98
C VAL A 61 -4.75 4.49 -3.39
N GLY A 62 -4.39 3.45 -4.13
CA GLY A 62 -5.33 2.40 -4.56
C GLY A 62 -5.31 1.17 -3.66
N TYR A 63 -4.28 1.04 -2.81
CA TYR A 63 -4.09 -0.15 -1.98
C TYR A 63 -3.31 0.15 -0.71
N TRP A 64 -3.71 -0.44 0.41
CA TRP A 64 -3.07 -0.32 1.71
C TRP A 64 -2.73 -1.70 2.25
N ILE A 65 -1.50 -1.86 2.68
CA ILE A 65 -0.97 -3.07 3.31
C ILE A 65 -0.56 -2.68 4.73
N ALA A 66 -1.27 -3.18 5.72
CA ALA A 66 -0.92 -3.01 7.13
C ALA A 66 -0.01 -4.16 7.59
N LEU A 67 1.01 -3.86 8.39
CA LEU A 67 1.88 -4.86 9.00
C LEU A 67 1.44 -5.26 10.42
N ASP A 68 0.48 -4.54 10.99
CA ASP A 68 -0.05 -4.79 12.32
C ASP A 68 -1.50 -4.31 12.44
N GLU A 69 -2.18 -4.77 13.49
CA GLU A 69 -3.59 -4.46 13.74
C GLU A 69 -3.86 -2.96 13.94
N ALA A 70 -2.92 -2.21 14.52
CA ALA A 70 -3.10 -0.77 14.70
C ALA A 70 -3.03 -0.05 13.35
N ALA A 71 -2.05 -0.41 12.50
CA ALA A 71 -1.95 0.03 11.12
C ALA A 71 -3.17 -0.35 10.30
N PHE A 72 -3.72 -1.55 10.49
CA PHE A 72 -4.91 -2.02 9.79
C PHE A 72 -6.13 -1.18 10.13
N SER A 73 -6.37 -0.91 11.42
CA SER A 73 -7.47 -0.04 11.84
C SER A 73 -7.33 1.36 11.23
N SER A 74 -6.15 1.97 11.32
CA SER A 74 -5.92 3.31 10.75
C SER A 74 -6.10 3.35 9.22
N CYS A 75 -5.60 2.34 8.50
CA CYS A 75 -5.82 2.23 7.06
C CYS A 75 -7.29 2.08 6.69
N LYS A 76 -8.02 1.26 7.45
CA LYS A 76 -9.44 1.02 7.24
C LYS A 76 -10.26 2.28 7.50
N ASP A 77 -9.95 3.03 8.54
CA ASP A 77 -10.63 4.30 8.85
C ASP A 77 -10.42 5.33 7.74
N VAL A 78 -9.18 5.50 7.27
CA VAL A 78 -8.86 6.39 6.15
C VAL A 78 -9.56 5.94 4.86
N PHE A 79 -9.54 4.65 4.55
CA PHE A 79 -10.24 4.11 3.38
C PHE A 79 -11.75 4.33 3.48
N ASN A 80 -12.36 4.12 4.65
CA ASN A 80 -13.79 4.37 4.85
C ASN A 80 -14.12 5.85 4.60
N GLN A 81 -13.29 6.77 5.11
CA GLN A 81 -13.46 8.19 4.83
C GLN A 81 -13.36 8.50 3.33
N LEU A 82 -12.33 7.98 2.65
CA LEU A 82 -12.13 8.21 1.22
C LEU A 82 -13.22 7.59 0.34
N SER A 83 -13.68 6.38 0.67
CA SER A 83 -14.71 5.68 -0.10
C SER A 83 -16.07 6.38 -0.04
N THR A 84 -16.33 7.16 1.00
CA THR A 84 -17.51 8.04 1.05
C THR A 84 -17.36 9.33 0.24
N GLN A 85 -16.14 9.69 -0.18
CA GLN A 85 -15.92 10.89 -0.99
C GLN A 85 -16.38 10.67 -2.43
N LYS A 86 -17.15 11.64 -2.93
CA LYS A 86 -17.68 11.60 -4.29
C LYS A 86 -16.52 11.71 -5.29
N GLY A 87 -16.33 10.67 -6.11
CA GLY A 87 -15.28 10.62 -7.13
C GLY A 87 -14.04 9.80 -6.74
N TYR A 88 -13.99 9.22 -5.54
CA TYR A 88 -12.99 8.21 -5.22
C TYR A 88 -13.32 6.90 -5.97
N SER A 89 -12.40 6.44 -6.80
CA SER A 89 -12.46 5.14 -7.48
C SER A 89 -11.05 4.63 -7.70
N ARG A 90 -10.86 3.31 -7.58
CA ARG A 90 -9.58 2.66 -7.90
C ARG A 90 -9.53 2.20 -9.36
N GLY A 91 -10.58 2.50 -10.14
CA GLY A 91 -10.66 2.16 -11.55
C GLY A 91 -10.55 0.66 -11.79
N PHE A 92 -9.69 0.27 -12.73
CA PHE A 92 -9.46 -1.13 -13.11
C PHE A 92 -9.06 -2.04 -11.93
N TYR A 93 -8.39 -1.47 -10.93
CA TYR A 93 -7.95 -2.23 -9.76
C TYR A 93 -9.09 -2.65 -8.84
N ASP A 94 -10.30 -2.06 -8.93
CA ASP A 94 -11.44 -2.51 -8.12
C ASP A 94 -11.84 -3.97 -8.43
N SER A 95 -11.63 -4.43 -9.67
CA SER A 95 -11.93 -5.81 -10.08
C SER A 95 -10.79 -6.79 -9.81
N HIS A 96 -9.55 -6.33 -9.80
CA HIS A 96 -8.36 -7.18 -9.62
C HIS A 96 -7.78 -7.16 -8.20
N LEU A 97 -8.12 -6.14 -7.42
CA LEU A 97 -7.71 -5.95 -6.02
C LEU A 97 -8.95 -5.60 -5.18
N PRO A 98 -9.88 -6.55 -4.98
CA PRO A 98 -11.19 -6.28 -4.39
C PRO A 98 -11.10 -5.73 -2.98
N ASN A 99 -10.12 -6.19 -2.19
CA ASN A 99 -9.88 -5.72 -0.82
C ASN A 99 -8.85 -4.59 -0.82
N PRO A 100 -9.23 -3.32 -0.62
CA PRO A 100 -8.32 -2.17 -0.66
C PRO A 100 -7.34 -2.13 0.49
N VAL A 101 -7.73 -2.67 1.64
CA VAL A 101 -6.92 -2.70 2.86
C VAL A 101 -6.73 -4.15 3.25
N VAL A 102 -5.48 -4.57 3.38
CA VAL A 102 -5.10 -5.92 3.78
C VAL A 102 -4.12 -5.87 4.94
N LEU A 103 -4.11 -6.93 5.75
CA LEU A 103 -3.19 -7.12 6.85
C LEU A 103 -2.21 -8.22 6.47
N ALA A 104 -0.92 -7.97 6.65
CA ALA A 104 0.14 -8.96 6.55
C ALA A 104 0.64 -9.25 7.96
N HIS A 105 0.50 -10.49 8.43
CA HIS A 105 0.95 -10.89 9.76
C HIS A 105 2.44 -11.23 9.81
N ASP A 106 3.01 -11.63 8.67
CA ASP A 106 4.43 -11.95 8.54
C ASP A 106 5.00 -11.55 7.19
N ALA A 107 6.33 -11.66 7.06
CA ALA A 107 7.05 -11.34 5.83
C ALA A 107 6.63 -12.22 4.62
N LYS A 108 6.14 -13.44 4.87
CA LYS A 108 5.73 -14.36 3.79
C LYS A 108 4.37 -13.93 3.22
N GLU A 109 3.39 -13.66 4.08
CA GLU A 109 2.10 -13.09 3.68
C GLU A 109 2.29 -11.76 2.97
N LEU A 110 3.21 -10.93 3.46
CA LEU A 110 3.53 -9.68 2.80
C LEU A 110 4.08 -9.91 1.38
N GLN A 111 4.99 -10.87 1.19
CA GLN A 111 5.50 -11.22 -0.14
C GLN A 111 4.38 -11.70 -1.06
N GLU A 112 3.45 -12.52 -0.56
CA GLU A 112 2.29 -12.99 -1.32
C GLU A 112 1.39 -11.82 -1.75
N ILE A 113 1.13 -10.86 -0.85
CA ILE A 113 0.34 -9.65 -1.16
C ILE A 113 1.06 -8.79 -2.19
N VAL A 114 2.38 -8.57 -2.04
CA VAL A 114 3.17 -7.78 -3.00
C VAL A 114 3.15 -8.42 -4.37
N ASN A 115 3.32 -9.75 -4.46
CA ASN A 115 3.21 -10.50 -5.71
C ASN A 115 1.82 -10.36 -6.32
N TYR A 116 0.75 -10.46 -5.53
CA TYR A 116 -0.62 -10.29 -6.00
C TYR A 116 -0.87 -8.89 -6.57
N VAL A 117 -0.36 -7.85 -5.93
CA VAL A 117 -0.43 -6.47 -6.43
C VAL A 117 0.36 -6.30 -7.73
N LEU A 118 1.53 -6.95 -7.84
CA LEU A 118 2.33 -6.96 -9.07
C LEU A 118 1.61 -7.67 -10.21
N GLU A 119 1.00 -8.83 -9.95
CA GLU A 119 0.20 -9.56 -10.93
C GLU A 119 -1.00 -8.73 -11.42
N ALA A 120 -1.73 -8.11 -10.49
CA ALA A 120 -2.83 -7.22 -10.82
C ALA A 120 -2.35 -6.07 -11.71
N PHE A 121 -1.21 -5.46 -11.38
CA PHE A 121 -0.58 -4.40 -12.18
C PHE A 121 -0.20 -4.88 -13.59
N CYS A 122 0.49 -6.02 -13.70
CA CYS A 122 0.89 -6.61 -14.98
C CYS A 122 -0.32 -6.99 -15.84
N ALA A 123 -1.41 -7.46 -15.25
CA ALA A 123 -2.65 -7.76 -15.98
C ALA A 123 -3.33 -6.51 -16.57
N THR A 124 -3.02 -5.32 -16.02
CA THR A 124 -3.53 -4.04 -16.52
C THR A 124 -2.66 -3.42 -17.63
N SER A 125 -1.40 -3.89 -17.76
CA SER A 125 -0.30 -3.31 -18.55
C SER A 125 -0.22 -3.83 -19.98
#